data_AF-A0A9E5QYV4-F1
#
_entry.id   AF-A0A9E5QYV4-F1
#
_cell.length_a   1.000
_cell.length_b   1.000
_cell.length_c   1.000
_cell.angle_alpha   90.00
_cell.angle_beta   90.00
_cell.angle_gamma   90.00
#
_symmetry.space_group_name_H-M   'P 1'
#
loop_
_entity.id
_entity.type
_entity.pdbx_description
1 polymer ?
#
loop_
_entity_poly.entity_id
_entity_poly.type
_entity_poly.pdbx_seq_one_letter_code
_entity_poly.pdbx_strand_id
1 'polypeptide(L)'
;MAQYPDWPFRILLGGLRPGTTTVMSEKQKAFLRHHWEEIHQLTGQPFGYDILERNDFIYDTEPAARAVVVVRQLHPLLTFDFFKAIQAAFYVRGQDTNALETYLELCDDFLLSGLLLLLFLSKRPFVSKPRRILKRRVCWE
;
A
#
# COMPACT_ATOMS: atom_id res chain seq x y z
N MET A 1 13.86 -8.71 7.02
CA MET A 1 13.82 -10.19 6.82
C MET A 1 15.17 -10.88 6.96
N ALA A 2 16.30 -10.16 6.90
CA ALA A 2 17.65 -10.75 7.00
C ALA A 2 17.89 -11.63 8.25
N GLN A 3 17.21 -11.34 9.37
CA GLN A 3 17.39 -12.09 10.62
C GLN A 3 16.63 -13.43 10.67
N TYR A 4 15.54 -13.58 9.89
CA TYR A 4 14.69 -14.79 9.86
C TYR A 4 14.26 -15.11 8.43
N PRO A 5 15.20 -15.52 7.56
CA PRO A 5 14.93 -15.73 6.14
C PRO A 5 13.94 -16.87 5.85
N ASP A 6 13.89 -17.89 6.72
CA ASP A 6 13.08 -19.09 6.50
C ASP A 6 11.64 -18.98 7.02
N TRP A 7 11.28 -17.86 7.68
CA TRP A 7 9.95 -17.69 8.24
C TRP A 7 8.97 -17.27 7.15
N PRO A 8 7.83 -17.97 7.01
CA PRO A 8 6.82 -17.57 6.03
C PRO A 8 6.24 -16.21 6.41
N PHE A 9 6.45 -15.22 5.54
CA PHE A 9 5.98 -13.86 5.72
C PHE A 9 5.01 -13.48 4.61
N ARG A 10 3.96 -12.74 4.96
CA ARG A 10 3.00 -12.22 3.98
C ARG A 10 2.36 -10.94 4.47
N ILE A 11 2.29 -9.95 3.57
CA ILE A 11 1.53 -8.72 3.78
C ILE A 11 0.04 -9.00 3.52
N LEU A 12 -0.83 -8.60 4.43
CA LEU A 12 -2.28 -8.58 4.27
C LEU A 12 -2.76 -7.13 4.36
N LEU A 13 -3.56 -6.70 3.39
CA LEU A 13 -4.03 -5.32 3.28
C LEU A 13 -5.37 -5.21 4.01
N GLY A 14 -5.46 -4.27 4.97
CA GLY A 14 -6.64 -4.13 5.83
C GLY A 14 -7.80 -3.30 5.24
N GLY A 15 -7.53 -2.41 4.28
CA GLY A 15 -8.54 -1.53 3.68
C GLY A 15 -9.06 -0.48 4.67
N LEU A 16 -8.23 0.52 4.99
CA LEU A 16 -8.55 1.54 5.99
C LEU A 16 -9.71 2.46 5.55
N ARG A 17 -9.69 2.90 4.28
CA ARG A 17 -10.70 3.76 3.64
C ARG A 17 -10.86 3.37 2.17
N PRO A 18 -11.47 2.24 1.84
CA PRO A 18 -11.56 1.80 0.46
C PRO A 18 -12.69 2.50 -0.30
N GLY A 19 -12.41 3.03 -1.49
CA GLY A 19 -13.40 3.61 -2.40
C GLY A 19 -14.01 4.94 -1.91
N THR A 20 -13.38 5.63 -0.96
CA THR A 20 -13.87 6.94 -0.53
C THR A 20 -13.69 7.96 -1.64
N THR A 21 -14.69 8.82 -1.83
CA THR A 21 -14.67 9.93 -2.79
C THR A 21 -14.70 11.29 -2.08
N THR A 22 -14.67 11.29 -0.75
CA THR A 22 -14.78 12.49 0.07
C THR A 22 -13.41 13.15 0.19
N VAL A 23 -13.35 14.43 -0.17
CA VAL A 23 -12.19 15.29 0.04
C VAL A 23 -11.92 15.42 1.55
N MET A 24 -10.63 15.37 1.93
CA MET A 24 -10.22 15.52 3.32
C MET A 24 -10.55 16.93 3.85
N SER A 25 -11.25 16.98 4.98
CA SER A 25 -11.44 18.21 5.75
C SER A 25 -10.14 18.67 6.41
N GLU A 26 -10.05 19.97 6.69
CA GLU A 26 -8.92 20.56 7.44
C GLU A 26 -8.70 19.89 8.80
N LYS A 27 -9.78 19.50 9.48
CA LYS A 27 -9.68 18.74 10.75
C LYS A 27 -8.98 17.40 10.54
N GLN A 28 -9.28 16.67 9.46
CA GLN A 28 -8.65 15.39 9.20
C GLN A 28 -7.19 15.55 8.75
N LYS A 29 -6.86 16.59 7.98
CA LYS A 29 -5.48 16.91 7.59
C LYS A 29 -4.63 17.28 8.81
N ALA A 30 -5.16 18.12 9.70
CA ALA A 30 -4.50 18.47 10.96
C ALA A 30 -4.28 17.24 11.85
N PHE A 31 -5.27 16.34 11.92
CA PHE A 31 -5.13 15.07 12.63
C PHE A 31 -4.00 14.22 12.06
N LEU A 32 -3.91 14.05 10.73
CA LEU A 32 -2.82 13.30 10.10
C LEU A 32 -1.46 13.95 10.33
N ARG A 33 -1.35 15.27 10.15
CA ARG A 33 -0.10 16.01 10.37
C ARG A 33 0.45 15.76 11.77
N HIS A 34 -0.39 15.89 12.79
CA HIS A 34 0.00 15.63 14.17
C HIS A 34 0.54 14.22 14.37
N HIS A 35 -0.13 13.19 13.82
CA HIS A 35 0.34 11.81 13.94
C HIS A 35 1.66 11.59 13.18
N TRP A 36 1.85 12.22 12.02
CA TRP A 36 3.09 12.11 11.26
C TRP A 36 4.27 12.73 12.02
N GLU A 37 4.05 13.87 12.68
CA GLU A 37 5.04 14.50 13.56
C GLU A 37 5.40 13.61 14.75
N GLU A 38 4.42 13.01 15.43
CA GLU A 38 4.67 12.07 16.53
C GLU A 38 5.45 10.82 16.06
N ILE A 39 5.06 10.25 14.91
CA ILE A 39 5.76 9.10 14.33
C ILE A 39 7.20 9.47 13.97
N HIS A 40 7.43 10.65 13.38
CA HIS A 40 8.77 11.15 13.09
C HIS A 40 9.61 11.26 14.36
N GLN A 41 9.08 11.89 15.41
CA GLN A 41 9.78 12.05 16.68
C GLN A 41 10.16 10.72 17.33
N LEU A 42 9.28 9.72 17.26
CA LEU A 42 9.49 8.42 17.91
C LEU A 42 10.37 7.46 17.09
N THR A 43 10.32 7.55 15.76
CA THR A 43 10.91 6.52 14.88
C THR A 43 12.00 7.05 13.96
N GLY A 44 12.12 8.36 13.79
CA GLY A 44 13.01 9.01 12.82
C GLY A 44 12.56 8.85 11.36
N GLN A 45 11.39 8.27 11.08
CA GLN A 45 10.89 8.12 9.71
C GLN A 45 10.63 9.49 9.07
N PRO A 46 11.05 9.72 7.81
CA PRO A 46 10.83 10.99 7.14
C PRO A 46 9.37 11.16 6.71
N PHE A 47 8.89 12.41 6.74
CA PHE A 47 7.58 12.80 6.22
C PHE A 47 7.69 14.11 5.42
N GLY A 48 7.00 14.16 4.28
CA GLY A 48 6.69 15.36 3.51
C GLY A 48 5.22 15.71 3.72
N TYR A 49 4.89 17.00 3.71
CA TYR A 49 3.56 17.47 4.12
C TYR A 49 2.72 18.06 2.97
N ASP A 50 3.29 18.19 1.78
CA ASP A 50 2.70 18.86 0.61
C ASP A 50 1.33 18.28 0.24
N ILE A 51 1.14 16.96 0.35
CA ILE A 51 -0.14 16.32 0.04
C ILE A 51 -1.27 16.75 0.99
N LEU A 52 -0.95 17.14 2.23
CA LEU A 52 -1.94 17.62 3.20
C LEU A 52 -2.34 19.07 2.93
N GLU A 53 -1.58 19.82 2.13
CA GLU A 53 -1.87 21.21 1.77
C GLU A 53 -2.85 21.30 0.59
N ARG A 54 -3.06 20.19 -0.14
CA ARG A 54 -3.98 20.10 -1.27
C ARG A 54 -5.44 20.20 -0.85
N ASN A 55 -6.21 21.04 -1.54
CA ASN A 55 -7.65 21.21 -1.29
C ASN A 55 -8.52 20.11 -1.93
N ASP A 56 -7.96 19.32 -2.83
CA ASP A 56 -8.65 18.27 -3.59
C ASP A 56 -8.27 16.85 -3.12
N PHE A 57 -7.52 16.73 -2.01
CA PHE A 57 -6.98 15.45 -1.57
C PHE A 57 -8.09 14.50 -1.10
N ILE A 58 -8.27 13.40 -1.86
CA ILE A 58 -9.12 12.26 -1.50
C ILE A 58 -8.23 11.16 -0.93
N TYR A 59 -8.50 10.70 0.29
CA TYR A 59 -7.67 9.68 0.94
C TYR A 59 -8.26 8.27 0.78
N ASP A 60 -8.36 7.82 -0.46
CA ASP A 60 -8.69 6.43 -0.80
C ASP A 60 -7.46 5.52 -0.66
N THR A 61 -7.64 4.40 0.04
CA THR A 61 -6.58 3.41 0.27
C THR A 61 -6.70 2.18 -0.62
N GLU A 62 -7.80 2.07 -1.39
CA GLU A 62 -8.07 0.92 -2.25
C GLU A 62 -7.06 0.79 -3.40
N PRO A 63 -6.68 1.85 -4.14
CA PRO A 63 -5.71 1.73 -5.23
C PRO A 63 -4.36 1.21 -4.72
N ALA A 64 -3.83 1.78 -3.64
CA ALA A 64 -2.57 1.34 -3.04
C ALA A 64 -2.63 -0.13 -2.60
N ALA A 65 -3.72 -0.54 -1.93
CA ALA A 65 -3.92 -1.92 -1.52
C ALA A 65 -3.97 -2.87 -2.73
N ARG A 66 -4.71 -2.50 -3.79
CA ARG A 66 -4.81 -3.29 -5.02
C ARG A 66 -3.45 -3.44 -5.69
N ALA A 67 -2.64 -2.38 -5.76
CA ALA A 67 -1.31 -2.41 -6.38
C ALA A 67 -0.43 -3.50 -5.73
N VAL A 68 -0.40 -3.51 -4.40
CA VAL A 68 0.35 -4.50 -3.61
C VAL A 68 -0.18 -5.91 -3.85
N VAL A 69 -1.50 -6.08 -3.94
CA VAL A 69 -2.11 -7.40 -4.23
C VAL A 69 -1.73 -7.91 -5.62
N VAL A 70 -1.69 -7.04 -6.63
CA VAL A 70 -1.30 -7.42 -8.00
C VAL A 70 0.19 -7.78 -8.03
N VAL A 71 1.08 -6.95 -7.47
CA VAL A 71 2.52 -7.27 -7.39
C VAL A 71 2.73 -8.59 -6.65
N ARG A 72 2.00 -8.84 -5.58
CA ARG A 72 2.08 -10.11 -4.84
C ARG A 72 1.71 -11.34 -5.68
N GLN A 73 0.83 -11.18 -6.67
CA GLN A 73 0.41 -12.29 -7.54
C GLN A 73 1.40 -12.54 -8.67
N LEU A 74 1.95 -11.47 -9.25
CA LEU A 74 2.84 -11.55 -10.41
C LEU A 74 4.30 -11.74 -9.99
N HIS A 75 4.74 -11.03 -8.95
CA HIS A 75 6.11 -10.97 -8.45
C HIS A 75 6.15 -11.05 -6.91
N PRO A 76 5.85 -12.21 -6.30
CA PRO A 76 5.74 -12.36 -4.85
C PRO A 76 6.97 -11.87 -4.07
N LEU A 77 8.18 -12.04 -4.62
CA LEU A 77 9.44 -11.62 -4.00
C LEU A 77 9.58 -10.10 -3.89
N LEU A 78 8.95 -9.34 -4.78
CA LEU A 78 9.01 -7.87 -4.79
C LEU A 78 7.94 -7.21 -3.92
N THR A 79 6.96 -7.99 -3.42
CA THR A 79 5.79 -7.46 -2.70
C THR A 79 6.16 -6.50 -1.57
N PHE A 80 7.15 -6.85 -0.76
CA PHE A 80 7.52 -6.06 0.41
C PHE A 80 8.25 -4.78 0.04
N ASP A 81 9.15 -4.84 -0.94
CA ASP A 81 9.86 -3.65 -1.40
C ASP A 81 8.91 -2.70 -2.13
N PHE A 82 7.99 -3.22 -2.94
CA PHE A 82 6.96 -2.42 -3.60
C PHE A 82 5.99 -1.79 -2.59
N PHE A 83 5.59 -2.52 -1.54
CA PHE A 83 4.78 -1.98 -0.45
C PHE A 83 5.47 -0.79 0.24
N LYS A 84 6.77 -0.90 0.55
CA LYS A 84 7.56 0.22 1.11
C LYS A 84 7.69 1.38 0.11
N ALA A 85 7.82 1.10 -1.18
CA ALA A 85 7.95 2.14 -2.19
C ALA A 85 6.68 3.00 -2.31
N ILE A 86 5.49 2.39 -2.20
CA ILE A 86 4.22 3.13 -2.10
C ILE A 86 4.21 3.99 -0.83
N GLN A 87 4.68 3.47 0.31
CA GLN A 87 4.76 4.26 1.54
C GLN A 87 5.69 5.46 1.36
N ALA A 88 6.86 5.29 0.73
CA ALA A 88 7.78 6.39 0.44
C ALA A 88 7.18 7.41 -0.54
N ALA A 89 6.47 6.96 -1.58
CA ALA A 89 5.74 7.81 -2.51
C ALA A 89 4.76 8.73 -1.77
N PHE A 90 3.94 8.16 -0.89
CA PHE A 90 2.92 8.89 -0.15
C PHE A 90 3.50 9.76 0.96
N TYR A 91 4.22 9.14 1.91
CA TYR A 91 4.63 9.83 3.14
C TYR A 91 5.82 10.74 2.94
N VAL A 92 6.75 10.44 2.02
CA VAL A 92 7.98 11.23 1.86
C VAL A 92 7.86 12.19 0.70
N ARG A 93 7.36 11.70 -0.45
CA ARG A 93 7.29 12.49 -1.69
C ARG A 93 5.97 13.22 -1.89
N GLY A 94 4.98 13.02 -1.02
CA GLY A 94 3.67 13.65 -1.15
C GLY A 94 2.91 13.26 -2.42
N GLN A 95 3.24 12.13 -3.04
CA GLN A 95 2.60 11.65 -4.26
C GLN A 95 1.20 11.11 -3.96
N ASP A 96 0.26 11.38 -4.87
CA ASP A 96 -1.11 10.91 -4.76
C ASP A 96 -1.21 9.43 -5.12
N THR A 97 -1.51 8.58 -4.14
CA THR A 97 -1.66 7.13 -4.36
C THR A 97 -2.98 6.76 -5.05
N ASN A 98 -3.81 7.72 -5.44
CA ASN A 98 -4.95 7.48 -6.34
C ASN A 98 -4.63 7.81 -7.80
N ALA A 99 -3.52 8.53 -8.04
CA ALA A 99 -3.07 8.90 -9.36
C ALA A 99 -2.34 7.72 -10.04
N LEU A 100 -2.54 7.57 -11.35
CA LEU A 100 -1.93 6.51 -12.15
C LEU A 100 -0.41 6.70 -12.25
N GLU A 101 0.00 7.96 -12.33
CA GLU A 101 1.36 8.44 -12.53
C GLU A 101 2.28 7.95 -11.41
N THR A 102 1.81 7.98 -10.16
CA THR A 102 2.52 7.42 -9.00
C THR A 102 2.90 5.96 -9.22
N TYR A 103 2.02 5.16 -9.83
CA TYR A 103 2.30 3.75 -10.08
C TYR A 103 3.12 3.50 -11.34
N LEU A 104 3.05 4.38 -12.34
CA LEU A 104 3.91 4.33 -13.51
C LEU A 104 5.38 4.48 -13.10
N GLU A 105 5.69 5.52 -12.31
CA GLU A 105 7.04 5.74 -11.78
C GLU A 105 7.52 4.53 -10.94
N LEU A 106 6.67 4.04 -10.03
CA LEU A 106 7.01 2.86 -9.22
C LEU A 106 7.17 1.59 -10.06
N CYS A 107 6.47 1.45 -11.18
CA CYS A 107 6.66 0.30 -12.06
C CYS A 107 8.01 0.38 -12.78
N ASP A 108 8.43 1.58 -13.19
CA ASP A 108 9.71 1.78 -13.84
C ASP A 108 10.87 1.49 -12.89
N ASP A 109 10.79 1.95 -11.64
CA ASP A 109 11.78 1.66 -10.57
C ASP A 109 11.98 0.15 -10.33
N PHE A 110 10.93 -0.65 -10.54
CA PHE A 110 10.93 -2.10 -10.30
C PHE A 110 10.99 -2.94 -11.59
N LEU A 111 11.11 -2.32 -12.76
CA LEU A 111 11.08 -2.98 -14.08
C LEU A 111 9.80 -3.82 -14.31
N LEU A 112 8.65 -3.30 -13.87
CA LEU A 112 7.31 -3.94 -13.91
C LEU A 112 6.36 -3.35 -14.97
N SER A 113 6.86 -2.47 -15.83
CA SER A 113 6.10 -1.59 -16.73
C SER A 113 5.15 -2.28 -17.72
N GLY A 114 5.35 -3.56 -18.04
CA GLY A 114 4.57 -4.27 -19.06
C GLY A 114 3.24 -4.92 -18.62
N LEU A 115 3.00 -5.16 -17.32
CA LEU A 115 1.89 -6.03 -16.89
C LEU A 115 0.99 -5.48 -15.78
N LEU A 116 1.47 -4.53 -14.96
CA LEU A 116 0.77 -4.13 -13.74
C LEU A 116 -0.40 -3.15 -14.01
N LEU A 117 -0.19 -2.18 -14.91
CA LEU A 117 -1.15 -1.10 -15.15
C LEU A 117 -2.44 -1.54 -15.85
N LEU A 118 -2.34 -2.49 -16.78
CA LEU A 118 -3.49 -3.04 -17.52
C LEU A 118 -4.51 -3.74 -16.59
N LEU A 119 -4.04 -4.30 -15.47
CA LEU A 119 -4.91 -4.86 -14.43
C LEU A 119 -5.34 -3.82 -13.39
N PHE A 120 -4.52 -2.81 -13.13
CA PHE A 120 -4.69 -1.82 -12.06
C PHE A 120 -5.94 -0.92 -12.20
N LEU A 121 -6.35 -0.59 -13.44
CA LEU A 121 -7.51 0.27 -13.73
C LEU A 121 -8.78 -0.49 -14.09
N SER A 122 -8.67 -1.79 -14.38
CA SER A 122 -9.83 -2.66 -14.46
C SER A 122 -10.41 -2.73 -13.05
N LYS A 123 -11.46 -1.96 -12.75
CA LYS A 123 -12.19 -1.90 -11.46
C LYS A 123 -12.82 -3.25 -11.01
N ARG A 124 -12.24 -4.38 -11.41
CA ARG A 124 -12.72 -5.70 -11.04
C ARG A 124 -12.26 -5.99 -9.60
N PRO A 125 -13.19 -6.23 -8.67
CA PRO A 125 -12.82 -6.67 -7.34
C PRO A 125 -12.09 -8.01 -7.46
N PHE A 126 -10.82 -8.05 -7.04
CA PHE A 126 -10.09 -9.30 -7.02
C PHE A 126 -10.52 -10.11 -5.81
N VAL A 127 -11.56 -10.92 -5.98
CA VAL A 127 -11.97 -11.92 -4.99
C VAL A 127 -10.97 -13.08 -5.07
N SER A 128 -9.98 -13.09 -4.18
CA SER A 128 -9.20 -14.32 -4.00
C SER A 128 -10.14 -15.38 -3.43
N LYS A 129 -10.44 -16.43 -4.21
CA LYS A 129 -11.12 -17.61 -3.66
C LYS A 129 -10.35 -18.07 -2.40
N PRO A 130 -11.03 -18.33 -1.27
CA PRO A 130 -10.35 -18.78 -0.07
C PRO A 130 -9.63 -20.09 -0.40
N ARG A 131 -8.30 -20.11 -0.25
CA ARG A 131 -7.56 -21.37 -0.25
C ARG A 131 -8.02 -22.14 0.97
N ARG A 132 -8.63 -23.31 0.76
CA ARG A 132 -8.95 -24.28 1.81
C ARG A 132 -7.69 -24.49 2.64
N ILE A 133 -7.68 -23.98 3.87
CA ILE A 133 -6.67 -24.37 4.86
C ILE A 133 -7.00 -25.83 5.18
N LEU A 134 -6.24 -26.77 4.61
CA LEU A 134 -6.26 -28.14 5.10
C LEU A 134 -5.76 -28.09 6.55
N LYS A 135 -6.69 -28.18 7.51
CA LYS A 135 -6.36 -28.51 8.89
C LYS A 135 -5.68 -29.88 8.87
N ARG A 136 -4.34 -29.91 8.83
CA ARG A 136 -3.61 -31.10 9.27
C ARG A 136 -3.93 -31.23 10.76
N ARG A 137 -4.75 -32.22 11.11
CA ARG A 137 -4.90 -32.65 12.51
C ARG A 137 -3.54 -33.16 12.94
N VAL A 138 -2.90 -32.46 13.86
CA VAL A 138 -1.85 -33.04 14.68
C VAL A 138 -2.59 -33.81 15.76
N CYS A 139 -2.64 -35.15 15.64
CA CYS A 139 -2.98 -36.01 16.76
C CYS A 139 -1.80 -35.99 17.73
N TRP A 140 -2.07 -35.69 19.00
CA TRP A 140 -1.18 -36.05 20.10
C TRP A 140 -1.74 -37.35 20.70
N GLU A 141 -0.85 -38.30 20.97
CA GLU A 141 -1.13 -39.55 21.70
C GLU A 141 -1.53 -39.28 23.15
#